data_AF-A0A192XLG6-F1
#
_entry.id   AF-A0A192XLG6-F1
#
_cell.length_a   1.000
_cell.length_b   1.000
_cell.length_c   1.000
_cell.angle_alpha   90.00
_cell.angle_beta   90.00
_cell.angle_gamma   90.00
#
_symmetry.space_group_name_H-M   'P 1'
#
loop_
_entity.id
_entity.type
_entity.pdbx_description
1 polymer ?
#
loop_
_entity_poly.entity_id
_entity_poly.type
_entity_poly.pdbx_seq_one_letter_code
_entity_poly.pdbx_strand_id
1 'polypeptide(L)'
;MLLLISNIFAEKNIISVFKDSKNTIDLRKYLEDGLKELNIDITKEIPKENISIMNYILKFAYENNIHKMRNENDNVVYTKETGEEAVFNKNGDLVTNDWNRGSFNYGKYEQPINKFLLDIWPWLVWENTKNDPTTFDERFYYYCMDLDPGIQEYIFLEDKSLLEKIEYSELKEEEKLVYHFFNYLFFNEKFKYKLDGRNIKKYKKSAENYWKYLSQIMELSGYKQ
;
A
#
# COMPACT_ATOMS: atom_id res chain seq x y z
N MET A 1 -15.81 -33.72 -32.11
CA MET A 1 -16.26 -33.02 -30.88
C MET A 1 -15.01 -32.71 -30.06
N LEU A 2 -14.39 -31.55 -30.30
CA LEU A 2 -13.23 -31.09 -29.52
C LEU A 2 -13.75 -30.34 -28.29
N LEU A 3 -13.46 -30.86 -27.10
CA LEU A 3 -13.60 -30.13 -25.85
C LEU A 3 -12.49 -29.07 -25.80
N LEU A 4 -12.82 -27.83 -26.16
CA LEU A 4 -12.04 -26.66 -25.82
C LEU A 4 -12.20 -26.43 -24.32
N ILE A 5 -11.31 -27.03 -23.52
CA ILE A 5 -11.11 -26.63 -22.13
C ILE A 5 -10.47 -25.24 -22.20
N SER A 6 -11.31 -24.20 -22.15
CA SER A 6 -10.83 -22.88 -21.77
C SER A 6 -10.37 -23.00 -20.32
N ASN A 7 -9.06 -23.10 -20.11
CA ASN A 7 -8.49 -22.76 -18.81
C ASN A 7 -8.78 -21.27 -18.60
N ILE A 8 -9.92 -20.97 -17.99
CA ILE A 8 -10.20 -19.67 -17.40
C ILE A 8 -9.24 -19.59 -16.22
N PHE A 9 -8.00 -19.16 -16.47
CA PHE A 9 -7.11 -18.77 -15.39
C PHE A 9 -7.80 -17.59 -14.70
N ALA A 10 -8.20 -17.81 -13.45
CA ALA A 10 -8.68 -16.73 -12.61
C ALA A 10 -7.61 -15.64 -12.59
N GLU A 11 -8.02 -14.39 -12.83
CA GLU A 11 -7.10 -13.25 -12.78
C GLU A 11 -6.47 -13.21 -11.38
N LYS A 12 -5.13 -13.20 -11.34
CA LYS A 12 -4.39 -13.13 -10.08
C LYS A 12 -4.54 -11.74 -9.49
N ASN A 13 -4.74 -11.69 -8.18
CA ASN A 13 -4.78 -10.46 -7.39
C ASN A 13 -3.55 -10.37 -6.47
N ILE A 14 -3.34 -9.21 -5.87
CA ILE A 14 -2.16 -8.91 -5.04
C ILE A 14 -1.97 -9.95 -3.94
N ILE A 15 -3.03 -10.27 -3.20
CA ILE A 15 -3.00 -11.28 -2.13
C ILE A 15 -2.54 -12.64 -2.68
N SER A 16 -3.13 -13.10 -3.78
CA SER A 16 -2.85 -14.42 -4.34
C SER A 16 -1.40 -14.56 -4.82
N VAL A 17 -0.79 -13.46 -5.28
CA VAL A 17 0.60 -13.41 -5.76
C VAL A 17 1.59 -13.38 -4.59
N PHE A 18 1.28 -12.64 -3.52
CA PHE A 18 2.22 -12.41 -2.42
C PHE A 18 1.94 -13.23 -1.14
N LYS A 19 1.04 -14.21 -1.19
CA LYS A 19 0.63 -15.01 -0.03
C LYS A 19 1.76 -15.82 0.64
N ASP A 20 2.71 -16.34 -0.15
CA ASP A 20 3.76 -17.27 0.32
C ASP A 20 5.10 -16.56 0.56
N SER A 21 5.07 -15.45 1.29
CA SER A 21 6.16 -14.45 1.32
C SER A 21 7.21 -14.65 2.43
N LYS A 22 6.87 -15.34 3.54
CA LYS A 22 7.68 -15.40 4.77
C LYS A 22 9.14 -15.85 4.59
N ASN A 23 9.41 -16.75 3.63
CA ASN A 23 10.74 -17.30 3.39
C ASN A 23 11.53 -16.58 2.29
N THR A 24 11.01 -15.47 1.77
CA THR A 24 11.69 -14.68 0.75
C THR A 24 12.97 -14.10 1.30
N ILE A 25 14.08 -14.25 0.57
CA ILE A 25 15.36 -13.64 0.95
C ILE A 25 15.57 -12.34 0.16
N ASP A 26 15.29 -12.37 -1.15
CA ASP A 26 15.44 -11.23 -2.04
C ASP A 26 14.10 -10.50 -2.21
N LEU A 27 13.87 -9.50 -1.37
CA LEU A 27 12.65 -8.69 -1.38
C LEU A 27 12.43 -7.94 -2.68
N ARG A 28 13.51 -7.49 -3.34
CA ARG A 28 13.42 -6.76 -4.61
C ARG A 28 12.94 -7.70 -5.71
N LYS A 29 13.61 -8.86 -5.84
CA LYS A 29 13.23 -9.86 -6.84
C LYS A 29 11.82 -10.37 -6.61
N TYR A 30 11.41 -10.54 -5.35
CA TYR A 30 10.06 -10.97 -5.02
C TYR A 30 9.00 -9.96 -5.46
N LEU A 31 9.24 -8.66 -5.24
CA LEU A 31 8.36 -7.60 -5.76
C LEU A 31 8.33 -7.63 -7.29
N GLU A 32 9.49 -7.71 -7.96
CA GLU A 32 9.58 -7.74 -9.43
C GLU A 32 8.82 -8.92 -10.04
N ASP A 33 9.03 -10.14 -9.52
CA ASP A 33 8.39 -11.36 -10.00
C ASP A 33 6.87 -11.30 -9.76
N GLY A 34 6.44 -10.75 -8.61
CA GLY A 34 5.02 -10.56 -8.32
C GLY A 34 4.34 -9.53 -9.22
N LEU A 35 5.00 -8.43 -9.55
CA LEU A 35 4.48 -7.45 -10.52
C LEU A 35 4.30 -8.07 -11.91
N LYS A 36 5.24 -8.92 -12.35
CA LYS A 36 5.10 -9.68 -13.60
C LYS A 36 3.94 -10.67 -13.54
N GLU A 37 3.74 -11.33 -12.40
CA GLU A 37 2.63 -12.27 -12.18
C GLU A 37 1.26 -11.59 -12.18
N LEU A 38 1.19 -10.31 -11.78
CA LEU A 38 0.03 -9.43 -11.92
C LEU A 38 -0.15 -8.88 -13.36
N ASN A 39 0.71 -9.27 -14.30
CA ASN A 39 0.76 -8.78 -15.68
C ASN A 39 1.01 -7.27 -15.79
N ILE A 40 1.81 -6.70 -14.88
CA ILE A 40 2.20 -5.29 -14.93
C ILE A 40 3.45 -5.16 -15.81
N ASP A 41 3.38 -4.29 -16.83
CA ASP A 41 4.53 -3.97 -17.67
C ASP A 41 5.46 -2.98 -16.96
N ILE A 42 6.42 -3.53 -16.21
CA ILE A 42 7.43 -2.76 -15.46
C ILE A 42 8.44 -2.02 -16.34
N THR A 43 8.46 -2.28 -17.66
CA THR A 43 9.34 -1.58 -18.60
C THR A 43 8.75 -0.26 -19.08
N LYS A 44 7.43 -0.11 -18.95
CA LYS A 44 6.71 1.09 -19.36
C LYS A 44 6.97 2.22 -18.35
N GLU A 45 7.25 3.40 -18.87
CA GLU A 45 7.34 4.60 -18.04
C GLU A 45 5.97 4.97 -17.44
N ILE A 46 5.98 5.31 -16.15
CA ILE A 46 4.80 5.77 -15.43
C ILE A 46 4.62 7.27 -15.69
N PRO A 47 3.38 7.75 -15.97
CA PRO A 47 3.14 9.18 -16.13
C PRO A 47 3.66 9.98 -14.93
N LYS A 48 4.45 11.03 -15.21
CA LYS A 48 5.02 11.91 -14.18
C LYS A 48 4.00 12.43 -13.16
N GLU A 49 2.79 12.75 -13.63
CA GLU A 49 1.69 13.16 -12.76
C GLU A 49 1.34 12.06 -11.74
N ASN A 50 1.21 10.80 -12.17
CA ASN A 50 0.96 9.67 -11.27
C ASN A 50 2.10 9.50 -10.26
N ILE A 51 3.36 9.60 -10.67
CA ILE A 51 4.52 9.52 -9.77
C ILE A 51 4.42 10.58 -8.66
N SER A 52 4.13 11.82 -9.06
CA SER A 52 4.01 12.95 -8.13
C SER A 52 2.85 12.76 -7.15
N ILE A 53 1.70 12.25 -7.63
CA ILE A 53 0.53 11.95 -6.80
C ILE A 53 0.81 10.81 -5.83
N MET A 54 1.40 9.69 -6.30
CA MET A 54 1.75 8.55 -5.45
C MET A 54 2.72 8.95 -4.35
N ASN A 55 3.78 9.67 -4.71
CA ASN A 55 4.74 10.18 -3.74
C ASN A 55 4.03 11.06 -2.69
N TYR A 56 3.13 11.95 -3.10
CA TYR A 56 2.37 12.77 -2.17
C TYR A 56 1.47 11.92 -1.24
N ILE A 57 0.66 11.00 -1.78
CA ILE A 57 -0.22 10.12 -0.99
C ILE A 57 0.58 9.37 0.07
N LEU A 58 1.73 8.79 -0.32
CA LEU A 58 2.53 7.96 0.58
C LEU A 58 3.23 8.75 1.69
N LYS A 59 3.43 10.07 1.56
CA LYS A 59 3.92 10.92 2.68
C LYS A 59 2.98 10.94 3.88
N PHE A 60 1.71 10.65 3.65
CA PHE A 60 0.65 10.66 4.66
C PHE A 60 0.11 9.25 4.95
N ALA A 61 0.81 8.21 4.49
CA ALA A 61 0.49 6.81 4.83
C ALA A 61 1.05 6.45 6.21
N TYR A 62 0.57 7.15 7.24
CA TYR A 62 1.03 6.95 8.61
C TYR A 62 0.62 5.57 9.12
N GLU A 63 1.59 4.85 9.68
CA GLU A 63 1.50 3.44 10.13
C GLU A 63 0.62 3.25 11.38
N ASN A 64 -0.63 3.69 11.34
CA ASN A 64 -1.54 3.65 12.47
C ASN A 64 -2.38 2.37 12.50
N ASN A 65 -2.91 1.96 11.34
CA ASN A 65 -3.79 0.82 11.22
C ASN A 65 -3.02 -0.49 11.25
N ILE A 66 -1.75 -0.52 10.82
CA ILE A 66 -0.93 -1.73 10.95
C ILE A 66 -0.77 -2.21 12.40
N HIS A 67 -0.99 -1.36 13.41
CA HIS A 67 -0.98 -1.74 14.83
C HIS A 67 -2.35 -2.06 15.42
N LYS A 68 -3.39 -2.15 14.59
CA LYS A 68 -4.79 -2.34 15.00
C LYS A 68 -5.37 -3.69 14.57
N MET A 69 -4.50 -4.66 14.30
CA MET A 69 -4.91 -5.97 13.80
C MET A 69 -5.71 -6.74 14.86
N ARG A 70 -6.59 -7.63 14.38
CA ARG A 70 -7.37 -8.58 15.21
C ARG A 70 -8.29 -7.94 16.25
N ASN A 71 -8.98 -6.87 15.83
CA ASN A 71 -9.94 -6.10 16.64
C ASN A 71 -9.31 -5.27 17.76
N GLU A 72 -7.99 -5.05 17.75
CA GLU A 72 -7.32 -4.13 18.67
C GLU A 72 -7.37 -2.68 18.15
N ASN A 73 -8.58 -2.22 17.79
CA ASN A 73 -8.82 -0.98 17.04
C ASN A 73 -8.45 0.31 17.79
N ASP A 74 -8.32 0.22 19.11
CA ASP A 74 -8.04 1.35 19.99
C ASP A 74 -6.54 1.54 20.25
N ASN A 75 -5.67 0.76 19.60
CA ASN A 75 -4.22 0.91 19.75
C ASN A 75 -3.76 2.28 19.19
N VAL A 76 -2.82 2.92 19.89
CA VAL A 76 -2.22 4.20 19.51
C VAL A 76 -0.71 4.03 19.45
N VAL A 77 -0.12 4.37 18.30
CA VAL A 77 1.33 4.36 18.10
C VAL A 77 1.92 5.74 18.41
N TYR A 78 3.08 5.74 19.06
CA TYR A 78 3.91 6.91 19.27
C TYR A 78 5.30 6.61 18.74
N THR A 79 5.82 7.50 17.91
CA THR A 79 7.13 7.34 17.27
C THR A 79 8.08 8.42 17.78
N LYS A 80 9.29 8.03 18.16
CA LYS A 80 10.36 8.98 18.47
C LYS A 80 11.01 9.49 17.19
N GLU A 81 11.65 10.66 17.25
CA GLU A 81 12.46 11.18 16.12
C GLU A 81 13.57 10.22 15.69
N THR A 82 14.03 9.37 16.62
CA THR A 82 15.05 8.33 16.39
C THR A 82 14.52 7.08 15.69
N GLY A 83 13.20 6.95 15.52
CA GLY A 83 12.55 5.88 14.76
C GLY A 83 11.84 4.81 15.61
N GLU A 84 12.15 4.70 16.91
CA GLU A 84 11.50 3.71 17.78
C GLU A 84 10.02 4.02 17.98
N GLU A 85 9.21 2.97 17.89
CA GLU A 85 7.78 3.03 18.18
C GLU A 85 7.43 2.43 19.54
N ALA A 86 6.40 2.99 20.16
CA ALA A 86 5.70 2.38 21.28
C ALA A 86 4.20 2.42 20.99
N VAL A 87 3.54 1.27 21.12
CA VAL A 87 2.11 1.12 20.89
C VAL A 87 1.41 0.88 22.22
N PHE A 88 0.39 1.65 22.53
CA PHE A 88 -0.40 1.52 23.74
C PHE A 88 -1.86 1.20 23.40
N ASN A 89 -2.46 0.28 24.17
CA ASN A 89 -3.88 -0.04 24.02
C ASN A 89 -4.76 1.01 24.70
N LYS A 90 -6.09 0.85 24.62
CA LYS A 90 -7.07 1.77 25.25
C LYS A 90 -6.92 1.99 26.76
N ASN A 91 -6.31 1.03 27.47
CA ASN A 91 -6.08 1.12 28.92
C ASN A 91 -4.76 1.84 29.25
N GLY A 92 -3.95 2.16 28.24
CA GLY A 92 -2.61 2.71 28.41
C GLY A 92 -1.53 1.66 28.67
N ASP A 93 -1.82 0.37 28.47
CA ASP A 93 -0.82 -0.69 28.59
C ASP A 93 -0.01 -0.80 27.29
N LEU A 94 1.30 -1.05 27.42
CA LEU A 94 2.17 -1.32 26.27
C LEU A 94 1.73 -2.60 25.57
N VAL A 95 1.54 -2.52 24.25
CA VAL A 95 1.22 -3.66 23.40
C VAL A 95 2.49 -4.45 23.10
N THR A 96 2.49 -5.72 23.48
CA THR A 96 3.66 -6.62 23.35
C THR A 96 3.40 -7.85 22.48
N ASN A 97 2.19 -8.03 21.96
CA ASN A 97 1.91 -9.12 21.04
C ASN A 97 2.68 -8.92 19.72
N ASP A 98 3.03 -10.01 19.05
CA ASP A 98 3.96 -9.96 17.92
C ASP A 98 3.42 -9.18 16.72
N TRP A 99 2.10 -9.13 16.53
CA TRP A 99 1.48 -8.50 15.35
C TRP A 99 1.30 -6.98 15.52
N ASN A 100 0.93 -6.47 16.70
CA ASN A 100 0.64 -5.05 16.91
C ASN A 100 1.70 -4.28 17.70
N ARG A 101 2.71 -4.94 18.28
CA ARG A 101 3.78 -4.22 19.00
C ARG A 101 4.49 -3.22 18.08
N GLY A 102 4.99 -2.14 18.67
CA GLY A 102 5.79 -1.13 17.97
C GLY A 102 7.03 -1.74 17.32
N SER A 103 7.40 -1.20 16.17
CA SER A 103 8.58 -1.59 15.41
C SER A 103 9.61 -0.44 15.38
N PHE A 104 10.61 -0.53 14.51
CA PHE A 104 11.57 0.54 14.29
C PHE A 104 11.39 1.09 12.89
N ASN A 105 11.18 2.40 12.77
CA ASN A 105 11.13 3.10 11.48
C ASN A 105 12.55 3.40 10.99
N TYR A 106 12.99 2.71 9.96
CA TYR A 106 14.26 2.99 9.28
C TYR A 106 14.10 4.07 8.21
N GLY A 107 12.92 4.16 7.60
CA GLY A 107 12.57 5.17 6.61
C GLY A 107 11.94 6.42 7.22
N LYS A 108 11.88 7.48 6.41
CA LYS A 108 11.26 8.77 6.77
C LYS A 108 10.07 9.07 5.88
N TYR A 109 9.02 9.66 6.44
CA TYR A 109 7.81 10.01 5.70
C TYR A 109 8.08 11.01 4.55
N GLU A 110 9.10 11.87 4.66
CA GLU A 110 9.50 12.77 3.58
C GLU A 110 10.10 12.04 2.36
N GLN A 111 10.56 10.80 2.55
CA GLN A 111 11.10 9.90 1.53
C GLN A 111 10.24 8.63 1.43
N PRO A 112 8.97 8.76 1.01
CA PRO A 112 7.95 7.74 1.23
C PRO A 112 8.23 6.42 0.48
N ILE A 113 8.87 6.47 -0.69
CA ILE A 113 9.27 5.26 -1.42
C ILE A 113 10.37 4.50 -0.68
N ASN A 114 11.35 5.22 -0.15
CA ASN A 114 12.38 4.62 0.69
C ASN A 114 11.78 4.06 1.98
N LYS A 115 10.82 4.76 2.58
CA LYS A 115 10.05 4.27 3.73
C LYS A 115 9.31 2.97 3.43
N PHE A 116 8.60 2.91 2.31
CA PHE A 116 7.94 1.68 1.90
C PHE A 116 8.95 0.52 1.72
N LEU A 117 10.10 0.78 1.10
CA LEU A 117 11.13 -0.24 0.87
C LEU A 117 11.80 -0.76 2.15
N LEU A 118 11.99 0.12 3.14
CA LEU A 118 12.72 -0.22 4.38
C LEU A 118 11.81 -0.73 5.49
N ASP A 119 10.57 -0.25 5.57
CA ASP A 119 9.69 -0.51 6.71
C ASP A 119 8.51 -1.41 6.29
N ILE A 120 7.70 -0.93 5.33
CA ILE A 120 6.43 -1.59 4.98
C ILE A 120 6.64 -2.88 4.18
N TRP A 121 7.46 -2.87 3.13
CA TRP A 121 7.63 -4.03 2.27
C TRP A 121 8.25 -5.22 3.01
N PRO A 122 9.30 -5.03 3.83
CA PRO A 122 9.79 -6.07 4.72
C PRO A 122 8.72 -6.54 5.70
N TRP A 123 7.96 -5.64 6.34
CA TRP A 123 6.89 -6.03 7.26
C TRP A 123 5.77 -6.84 6.57
N LEU A 124 5.36 -6.46 5.36
CA LEU A 124 4.40 -7.21 4.56
C LEU A 124 4.92 -8.62 4.26
N VAL A 125 6.20 -8.77 3.94
CA VAL A 125 6.80 -10.04 3.49
C VAL A 125 7.25 -10.94 4.64
N TRP A 126 7.86 -10.39 5.68
CA TRP A 126 8.50 -11.11 6.79
C TRP A 126 7.76 -11.03 8.12
N GLU A 127 6.68 -10.26 8.18
CA GLU A 127 5.95 -9.96 9.42
C GLU A 127 6.73 -9.04 10.37
N ASN A 128 6.11 -8.66 11.51
CA ASN A 128 6.76 -7.81 12.50
C ASN A 128 7.80 -8.58 13.34
N THR A 129 7.59 -9.88 13.54
CA THR A 129 8.51 -10.76 14.26
C THR A 129 8.47 -12.16 13.68
N LYS A 130 9.48 -12.99 13.98
CA LYS A 130 9.52 -14.41 13.58
C LYS A 130 8.27 -15.21 13.99
N ASN A 131 7.67 -14.85 15.12
CA ASN A 131 6.52 -15.55 15.71
C ASN A 131 5.19 -14.88 15.38
N ASP A 132 5.21 -13.79 14.61
CA ASP A 132 4.00 -13.10 14.18
C ASP A 132 3.14 -14.07 13.35
N PRO A 133 1.91 -14.37 13.81
CA PRO A 133 1.03 -15.34 13.17
C PRO A 133 0.19 -14.71 12.05
N THR A 134 0.38 -13.43 11.72
CA THR A 134 -0.38 -12.77 10.67
C THR A 134 0.06 -13.26 9.30
N THR A 135 -0.87 -13.20 8.36
CA THR A 135 -0.64 -13.53 6.95
C THR A 135 -0.43 -12.26 6.12
N PHE A 136 0.12 -12.39 4.91
CA PHE A 136 0.32 -11.24 4.02
C PHE A 136 -1.00 -10.50 3.75
N ASP A 137 -2.10 -11.22 3.54
CA ASP A 137 -3.42 -10.62 3.30
C ASP A 137 -3.96 -9.88 4.52
N GLU A 138 -3.74 -10.37 5.73
CA GLU A 138 -4.11 -9.66 6.96
C GLU A 138 -3.34 -8.33 7.04
N ARG A 139 -2.00 -8.38 6.91
CA ARG A 139 -1.15 -7.18 6.96
C ARG A 139 -1.46 -6.18 5.85
N PHE A 140 -1.61 -6.66 4.63
CA PHE A 140 -1.87 -5.81 3.47
C PHE A 140 -3.22 -5.09 3.58
N TYR A 141 -4.22 -5.70 4.22
CA TYR A 141 -5.51 -5.07 4.48
C TYR A 141 -5.33 -3.80 5.33
N TYR A 142 -4.61 -3.91 6.44
CA TYR A 142 -4.38 -2.77 7.33
C TYR A 142 -3.48 -1.71 6.70
N TYR A 143 -2.49 -2.12 5.90
CA TYR A 143 -1.71 -1.15 5.13
C TYR A 143 -2.58 -0.39 4.11
N CYS A 144 -3.53 -1.05 3.44
CA CYS A 144 -4.49 -0.36 2.59
C CYS A 144 -5.33 0.67 3.36
N MET A 145 -5.62 0.44 4.65
CA MET A 145 -6.29 1.43 5.50
C MET A 145 -5.38 2.60 5.87
N ASP A 146 -4.07 2.37 6.00
CA ASP A 146 -3.10 3.46 6.19
C ASP A 146 -2.88 4.30 4.93
N LEU A 147 -3.23 3.79 3.73
CA LEU A 147 -3.21 4.60 2.51
C LEU A 147 -4.38 5.59 2.42
N ASP A 148 -5.51 5.32 3.10
CA ASP A 148 -6.73 6.14 3.04
C ASP A 148 -6.49 7.62 3.41
N PRO A 149 -5.85 7.95 4.56
CA PRO A 149 -5.52 9.34 4.89
C PRO A 149 -4.76 10.07 3.78
N GLY A 150 -3.74 9.44 3.18
CA GLY A 150 -2.97 10.08 2.11
C GLY A 150 -3.75 10.28 0.81
N ILE A 151 -4.65 9.36 0.47
CA ILE A 151 -5.58 9.54 -0.64
C ILE A 151 -6.49 10.74 -0.37
N GLN A 152 -7.03 10.85 0.84
CA GLN A 152 -7.88 11.97 1.23
C GLN A 152 -7.12 13.30 1.20
N GLU A 153 -5.90 13.36 1.75
CA GLU A 153 -5.03 14.55 1.68
C GLU A 153 -4.84 14.99 0.22
N TYR A 154 -4.54 14.06 -0.69
CA TYR A 154 -4.43 14.39 -2.11
C TYR A 154 -5.75 14.90 -2.71
N ILE A 155 -6.89 14.27 -2.37
CA ILE A 155 -8.21 14.70 -2.85
C ILE A 155 -8.45 16.14 -2.43
N PHE A 156 -8.21 16.47 -1.16
CA PHE A 156 -8.50 17.79 -0.59
C PHE A 156 -7.44 18.85 -0.89
N LEU A 157 -6.22 18.48 -1.28
CA LEU A 157 -5.14 19.37 -1.71
C LEU A 157 -5.63 20.41 -2.73
N GLU A 158 -5.64 21.67 -2.31
CA GLU A 158 -6.10 22.81 -3.10
C GLU A 158 -5.04 23.27 -4.10
N ASP A 159 -3.78 23.36 -3.66
CA ASP A 159 -2.66 23.78 -4.49
C ASP A 159 -1.86 22.57 -4.98
N LYS A 160 -2.08 22.18 -6.24
CA LYS A 160 -1.35 21.09 -6.89
C LYS A 160 0.11 21.43 -7.20
N SER A 161 0.55 22.69 -7.04
CA SER A 161 1.96 23.07 -7.18
C SER A 161 2.84 22.49 -6.07
N LEU A 162 2.23 22.08 -4.95
CA LEU A 162 2.90 21.40 -3.83
C LEU A 162 3.28 19.95 -4.13
N LEU A 163 2.82 19.40 -5.26
CA LEU A 163 3.25 18.07 -5.70
C LEU A 163 4.71 18.12 -6.16
N GLU A 164 5.53 17.29 -5.51
CA GLU A 164 6.93 17.11 -5.88
C GLU A 164 7.03 16.57 -7.31
N LYS A 165 7.82 17.24 -8.15
CA LYS A 165 8.05 16.82 -9.53
C LYS A 165 9.19 15.82 -9.55
N ILE A 166 8.88 14.58 -9.88
CA ILE A 166 9.83 13.48 -9.90
C ILE A 166 9.92 12.95 -11.33
N GLU A 167 11.13 12.83 -11.87
CA GLU A 167 11.36 12.28 -13.21
C GLU A 167 11.59 10.77 -13.12
N TYR A 168 10.83 9.99 -13.90
CA TYR A 168 10.94 8.52 -13.89
C TYR A 168 12.36 8.03 -14.26
N SER A 169 13.04 8.76 -15.15
CA SER A 169 14.40 8.44 -15.59
C SER A 169 15.46 8.60 -14.49
N GLU A 170 15.17 9.38 -13.44
CA GLU A 170 16.10 9.62 -12.33
C GLU A 170 15.92 8.62 -11.18
N LEU A 171 14.85 7.82 -11.21
CA LEU A 171 14.55 6.82 -10.20
C LEU A 171 15.49 5.62 -10.28
N LYS A 172 15.83 5.08 -9.11
CA LYS A 172 16.51 3.78 -9.02
C LYS A 172 15.56 2.66 -9.43
N GLU A 173 16.13 1.52 -9.80
CA GLU A 173 15.34 0.37 -10.24
C GLU A 173 14.38 -0.14 -9.16
N GLU A 174 14.81 -0.24 -7.90
CA GLU A 174 13.91 -0.61 -6.80
C GLU A 174 12.76 0.38 -6.59
N GLU A 175 13.00 1.69 -6.77
CA GLU A 175 11.98 2.73 -6.63
C GLU A 175 10.95 2.62 -7.77
N LYS A 176 11.41 2.34 -9.00
CA LYS A 176 10.52 2.11 -10.15
C LYS A 176 9.56 0.94 -9.89
N LEU A 177 10.03 -0.16 -9.30
CA LEU A 177 9.17 -1.29 -8.94
C LEU A 177 8.07 -0.87 -7.95
N VAL A 178 8.42 -0.09 -6.94
CA VAL A 178 7.45 0.42 -5.96
C VAL A 178 6.44 1.36 -6.60
N TYR A 179 6.89 2.26 -7.49
CA TYR A 179 5.96 3.10 -8.23
C TYR A 179 5.06 2.30 -9.16
N HIS A 180 5.54 1.22 -9.78
CA HIS A 180 4.70 0.32 -10.59
C HIS A 180 3.64 -0.37 -9.74
N PHE A 181 4.01 -0.82 -8.55
CA PHE A 181 3.08 -1.39 -7.57
C PHE A 181 1.97 -0.39 -7.21
N PHE A 182 2.32 0.82 -6.79
CA PHE A 182 1.32 1.83 -6.42
C PHE A 182 0.56 2.38 -7.62
N ASN A 183 1.16 2.41 -8.81
CA ASN A 183 0.46 2.85 -10.02
C ASN A 183 -0.63 1.83 -10.40
N TYR A 184 -0.31 0.54 -10.28
CA TYR A 184 -1.31 -0.51 -10.42
C TYR A 184 -2.40 -0.40 -9.35
N LEU A 185 -2.04 -0.12 -8.09
CA LEU A 185 -2.98 -0.02 -6.98
C LEU A 185 -3.93 1.17 -7.09
N PHE A 186 -3.42 2.37 -7.38
CA PHE A 186 -4.21 3.61 -7.34
C PHE A 186 -4.81 4.02 -8.69
N PHE A 187 -4.15 3.66 -9.79
CA PHE A 187 -4.48 4.11 -11.15
C PHE A 187 -4.77 2.96 -12.10
N ASN A 188 -5.24 1.82 -11.57
CA ASN A 188 -5.59 0.67 -12.39
C ASN A 188 -6.52 1.07 -13.54
N GLU A 189 -6.20 0.66 -14.76
CA GLU A 189 -6.95 1.05 -15.95
C GLU A 189 -8.42 0.58 -15.92
N LYS A 190 -8.68 -0.53 -15.20
CA LYS A 190 -10.01 -1.14 -15.03
C LYS A 190 -10.90 -0.37 -14.06
N PHE A 191 -10.36 0.59 -13.30
CA PHE A 191 -11.16 1.38 -12.36
C PHE A 191 -12.20 2.23 -13.08
N LYS A 192 -13.44 2.13 -12.59
CA LYS A 192 -14.60 2.95 -12.99
C LYS A 192 -14.54 4.32 -12.31
N TYR A 193 -14.20 4.34 -11.01
CA TYR A 193 -13.97 5.57 -10.25
C TYR A 193 -12.46 5.81 -10.22
N LYS A 194 -11.98 6.89 -10.83
CA LYS A 194 -10.54 7.19 -10.99
C LYS A 194 -10.13 8.37 -10.12
N LEU A 195 -8.86 8.46 -9.71
CA LEU A 195 -8.29 9.67 -9.11
C LEU A 195 -8.01 10.72 -10.21
N ASP A 196 -9.06 11.24 -10.84
CA ASP A 196 -8.98 12.31 -11.83
C ASP A 196 -9.76 13.54 -11.38
N GLY A 197 -9.45 14.70 -11.98
CA GLY A 197 -10.07 15.97 -11.58
C GLY A 197 -11.61 16.01 -11.69
N ARG A 198 -12.23 15.17 -12.53
CA ARG A 198 -13.70 15.09 -12.65
C ARG A 198 -14.29 14.35 -11.45
N ASN A 199 -13.69 13.23 -11.06
CA ASN A 199 -14.17 12.42 -9.95
C ASN A 199 -13.78 12.99 -8.58
N ILE A 200 -12.62 13.63 -8.45
CA ILE A 200 -12.19 14.32 -7.22
C ILE A 200 -13.26 15.33 -6.75
N LYS A 201 -13.86 16.10 -7.68
CA LYS A 201 -14.97 17.02 -7.37
C LYS A 201 -16.20 16.30 -6.80
N LYS A 202 -16.43 15.04 -7.15
CA LYS A 202 -17.52 14.21 -6.62
C LYS A 202 -17.15 13.61 -5.26
N TYR A 203 -15.90 13.19 -5.07
CA TYR A 203 -15.39 12.67 -3.80
C TYR A 203 -15.49 13.72 -2.69
N LYS A 204 -15.08 14.97 -2.97
CA LYS A 204 -15.22 16.10 -2.02
C LYS A 204 -16.66 16.39 -1.58
N LYS A 205 -17.65 15.97 -2.36
CA LYS A 205 -19.08 16.24 -2.11
C LYS A 205 -19.81 15.08 -1.45
N SER A 206 -19.28 13.87 -1.52
CA SER A 206 -19.96 12.67 -1.05
C SER A 206 -18.96 11.59 -0.68
N ALA A 207 -19.00 11.20 0.59
CA ALA A 207 -18.23 10.07 1.11
C ALA A 207 -18.56 8.78 0.35
N GLU A 208 -19.81 8.57 -0.09
CA GLU A 208 -20.20 7.38 -0.86
C GLU A 208 -19.41 7.27 -2.19
N ASN A 209 -19.21 8.40 -2.89
CA ASN A 209 -18.42 8.38 -4.12
C ASN A 209 -16.95 8.08 -3.84
N TYR A 210 -16.42 8.57 -2.73
CA TYR A 210 -15.07 8.24 -2.29
C TYR A 210 -14.93 6.75 -1.92
N TRP A 211 -15.87 6.22 -1.15
CA TRP A 211 -15.92 4.79 -0.79
C TRP A 211 -15.96 3.88 -2.02
N LYS A 212 -16.65 4.27 -3.09
CA LYS A 212 -16.62 3.55 -4.37
C LYS A 212 -15.22 3.50 -5.01
N TYR A 213 -14.41 4.55 -4.85
CA TYR A 213 -13.01 4.51 -5.28
C TYR A 213 -12.21 3.55 -4.41
N LEU A 214 -12.24 3.73 -3.09
CA LEU A 214 -11.47 2.93 -2.14
C LEU A 214 -11.83 1.44 -2.20
N SER A 215 -13.10 1.11 -2.43
CA SER A 215 -13.57 -0.27 -2.61
C SER A 215 -12.92 -0.97 -3.78
N GLN A 216 -12.61 -0.27 -4.88
CA GLN A 216 -11.91 -0.88 -6.02
C GLN A 216 -10.46 -1.23 -5.69
N ILE A 217 -9.79 -0.48 -4.80
CA ILE A 217 -8.46 -0.83 -4.31
C ILE A 217 -8.54 -2.16 -3.53
N MET A 218 -9.54 -2.30 -2.67
CA MET A 218 -9.75 -3.53 -1.90
C MET A 218 -10.09 -4.72 -2.80
N GLU A 219 -10.98 -4.53 -3.78
CA GLU A 219 -11.35 -5.55 -4.77
C GLU A 219 -10.16 -5.99 -5.62
N LEU A 220 -9.38 -5.03 -6.14
CA LEU A 220 -8.16 -5.29 -6.92
C LEU A 220 -7.13 -6.09 -6.10
N SER A 221 -7.03 -5.78 -4.81
CA SER A 221 -6.12 -6.47 -3.90
C SER A 221 -6.51 -7.94 -3.67
N GLY A 222 -7.80 -8.27 -3.82
CA GLY A 222 -8.34 -9.61 -3.62
C GLY A 222 -9.36 -9.72 -2.49
N TYR A 223 -9.68 -8.63 -1.80
CA TYR A 223 -10.75 -8.61 -0.79
C TYR A 223 -12.09 -8.48 -1.50
N LYS A 224 -12.97 -9.46 -1.33
CA LYS A 224 -14.36 -9.36 -1.80
C LYS A 224 -15.19 -8.67 -0.72
N GLN A 225 -16.01 -7.70 -1.13
CA GLN A 225 -17.17 -7.25 -0.34
C GLN A 225 -18.32 -8.24 -0.49
#